data_AF-A0A832PWZ0-F1
#
_entry.id   AF-A0A832PWZ0-F1
#
_cell.length_a   1.000
_cell.length_b   1.000
_cell.length_c   1.000
_cell.angle_alpha   90.00
_cell.angle_beta   90.00
_cell.angle_gamma   90.00
#
_symmetry.space_group_name_H-M   'P 1'
#
loop_
_entity.id
_entity.type
_entity.pdbx_description
1 polymer ?
#
loop_
_entity_poly.entity_id
_entity_poly.type
_entity_poly.pdbx_seq_one_letter_code
_entity_poly.pdbx_strand_id
1 'polypeptide(L)' 'HIIRVTMWGVSDGDSWKNGFPVRGRTDYPLLFDRDHNPKPVVTQLISEYTGQDK' A
#
# COMPACT_ATOMS: atom_id res chain seq x y z
N HIS A 1 2.34 -3.22 -23.25
CA HIS A 1 1.99 -4.41 -22.45
C HIS A 1 2.67 -4.28 -21.10
N ILE A 2 1.91 -4.32 -20.00
CA ILE A 2 2.46 -4.32 -18.63
C ILE A 2 2.27 -5.72 -18.07
N ILE A 3 3.35 -6.35 -17.60
CA ILE A 3 3.32 -7.73 -17.11
C ILE A 3 3.23 -7.85 -15.59
N ARG A 4 3.67 -6.82 -14.87
CA ARG A 4 3.77 -6.83 -13.41
C ARG A 4 3.81 -5.41 -12.86
N VAL A 5 3.12 -5.23 -11.74
CA VAL A 5 3.28 -4.08 -10.84
C VAL A 5 3.77 -4.64 -9.51
N THR A 6 4.75 -4.00 -8.88
CA THR A 6 5.32 -4.47 -7.61
C THR A 6 5.52 -3.29 -6.68
N MET A 7 5.07 -3.47 -5.44
CA MET A 7 5.27 -2.49 -4.38
C MET A 7 6.61 -2.69 -3.69
N TRP A 8 7.15 -1.61 -3.13
CA TRP A 8 8.42 -1.64 -2.41
C TRP A 8 8.20 -1.80 -0.91
N GLY A 9 7.64 -2.96 -0.53
CA GLY A 9 7.26 -3.32 0.84
C GLY A 9 5.83 -3.86 0.91
N VAL A 10 5.47 -4.34 2.11
CA VAL A 10 4.14 -4.91 2.40
C VAL A 10 3.34 -3.95 3.27
N SER A 11 3.82 -3.65 4.49
CA SER A 11 3.14 -2.82 5.48
C SER A 11 3.80 -1.46 5.66
N ASP A 12 3.02 -0.46 6.09
CA ASP A 12 3.50 0.89 6.38
C ASP A 12 4.58 0.93 7.48
N GLY A 13 4.66 -0.09 8.34
CA GLY A 13 5.68 -0.19 9.41
C GLY A 13 7.10 -0.39 8.87
N ASP A 14 7.24 -1.24 7.85
CA ASP A 14 8.54 -1.66 7.31
C ASP A 14 9.01 -0.78 6.13
N SER A 15 8.26 0.28 5.81
CA SER A 15 8.56 1.12 4.66
C SER A 15 9.84 1.93 4.86
N TRP A 16 10.72 1.89 3.84
CA TRP A 16 11.91 2.74 3.77
C TRP A 16 11.60 4.24 3.89
N LYS A 17 10.39 4.68 3.55
CA LYS A 17 9.97 6.08 3.65
C LYS A 17 9.84 6.60 5.10
N ASN A 18 9.79 5.70 6.09
CA ASN A 18 9.86 6.08 7.50
C ASN A 18 11.26 6.63 7.86
N GLY A 19 12.30 6.20 7.14
CA GLY A 19 13.69 6.60 7.37
C GLY A 19 14.27 7.60 6.36
N PHE A 20 13.61 7.84 5.23
CA PHE A 20 14.13 8.66 4.13
C PHE A 20 13.03 9.57 3.51
N PRO A 21 13.35 10.81 3.06
CA PRO A 21 14.65 11.50 3.20
C PRO A 21 14.87 12.11 4.59
N VAL A 22 13.81 12.19 5.40
CA VAL A 22 13.87 12.66 6.78
C VAL A 22 13.68 11.45 7.69
N ARG A 23 14.65 11.24 8.59
CA ARG A 23 14.61 10.14 9.56
C ARG A 23 13.51 10.36 10.60
N GLY A 24 12.83 9.29 10.98
CA GLY A 24 11.83 9.29 12.06
C GLY A 24 10.45 9.80 11.63
N ARG A 25 10.17 9.94 10.32
CA ARG A 25 8.82 10.23 9.85
C ARG A 25 7.92 9.00 10.02
N THR A 26 6.64 9.27 10.23
CA THR A 26 5.57 8.28 10.10
C THR A 26 4.91 8.50 8.75
N ASP A 27 5.24 7.65 7.78
CA ASP A 27 4.68 7.70 6.43
C ASP A 27 3.66 6.55 6.24
N TYR A 28 2.76 6.69 5.27
CA TYR A 28 1.71 5.68 4.97
C TYR A 28 1.67 5.26 3.48
N PRO A 29 2.80 4.80 2.89
CA PRO A 29 2.91 4.68 1.44
C PRO A 29 2.48 3.34 0.83
N LEU A 30 2.17 2.32 1.63
CA LEU A 30 1.87 0.97 1.17
C LEU A 30 0.38 0.63 1.32
N LEU A 31 -0.01 -0.58 0.92
CA LEU A 31 -1.41 -1.04 0.90
C LEU A 31 -1.92 -1.52 2.26
N PHE A 32 -1.02 -1.91 3.16
CA PHE A 32 -1.36 -2.41 4.48
C PHE A 32 -0.84 -1.43 5.54
N ASP A 33 -1.64 -1.24 6.59
CA ASP A 33 -1.24 -0.43 7.72
C ASP A 33 -0.19 -1.15 8.60
N ARG A 34 0.18 -0.53 9.72
CA ARG A 34 1.21 -1.04 10.64
C ARG A 34 0.78 -2.27 11.42
N ASP A 35 -0.52 -2.49 11.56
CA ASP A 35 -1.10 -3.66 12.20
C ASP A 35 -1.44 -4.75 11.15
N HIS A 36 -0.98 -4.57 9.91
CA HIS A 36 -1.19 -5.45 8.76
C HIS A 36 -2.65 -5.55 8.30
N ASN A 37 -3.50 -4.59 8.66
CA ASN A 37 -4.85 -4.52 8.10
C ASN A 37 -4.81 -3.88 6.71
N PRO A 38 -5.70 -4.31 5.79
CA PRO A 38 -5.81 -3.70 4.48
C PRO A 38 -6.33 -2.26 4.58
N LYS A 39 -5.66 -1.32 3.91
CA LYS A 39 -6.15 0.07 3.81
C LYS A 39 -7.35 0.12 2.85
N PRO A 40 -8.21 1.17 2.94
CA PRO A 40 -9.43 1.26 2.10
C PRO A 40 -9.19 1.10 0.59
N VAL A 41 -8.02 1.55 0.11
CA VAL A 41 -7.61 1.40 -1.29
C VAL A 41 -7.51 -0.06 -1.74
N VAL A 42 -7.18 -1.01 -0.85
CA VAL A 42 -7.13 -2.44 -1.18
C VAL A 42 -8.52 -2.95 -1.55
N THR A 43 -9.53 -2.59 -0.76
CA THR A 43 -10.92 -2.96 -1.03
C THR A 43 -11.41 -2.34 -2.34
N GLN A 44 -11.09 -1.06 -2.58
CA GLN A 44 -11.42 -0.37 -3.84
C GLN A 44 -10.75 -1.02 -5.07
N LEU A 45 -9.48 -1.42 -4.96
CA LEU A 45 -8.78 -2.10 -6.05
C LEU A 45 -9.42 -3.45 -6.39
N ILE A 46 -9.87 -4.19 -5.37
CA ILE A 46 -10.54 -5.47 -5.56
C ILE A 46 -11.94 -5.27 -6.15
N SER A 47 -12.71 -4.29 -5.68
CA SER A 47 -14.06 -4.03 -6.20
C SER A 47 -14.02 -3.59 -7.68
N GLU A 48 -13.07 -2.72 -8.03
CA GLU A 48 -12.84 -2.29 -9.42
C GLU A 48 -12.41 -3.46 -10.32
N TYR A 49 -11.55 -4.34 -9.82
CA TYR A 49 -11.13 -5.54 -10.57
C TYR A 49 -12.26 -6.55 -10.75
N THR A 50 -13.07 -6.75 -9.71
CA THR A 50 -14.18 -7.72 -9.73
C THR A 50 -15.44 -7.18 -10.40
N GLY A 51 -15.47 -5.88 -10.72
CA GLY A 51 -16.60 -5.22 -11.36
C GLY A 51 -17.80 -5.02 -10.43
N GLN A 52 -17.58 -4.93 -9.11
CA GLN A 52 -18.65 -4.78 -8.11
C GLN A 52 -19.20 -3.34 -8.00
N ASP A 53 -18.48 -2.36 -8.55
CA ASP A 53 -18.87 -0.94 -8.53
C ASP A 53 -19.50 -0.44 -9.85
N LYS A 54 -19.90 -1.37 -10.75
CA LYS A 54 -20.68 -1.08 -11.97
C LYS A 54 -22.08 -1.65 -11.92
#